data_AF-A0A3Q2ZG67-F1
#
_entry.id   AF-A0A3Q2ZG67-F1
#
_cell.length_a   1.000
_cell.length_b   1.000
_cell.length_c   1.000
_cell.angle_alpha   90.00
_cell.angle_beta   90.00
_cell.angle_gamma   90.00
#
_symmetry.space_group_name_H-M   'P 1'
#
loop_
_entity.id
_entity.type
_entity.pdbx_description
1 polymer ?
#
loop_
_entity_poly.entity_id
_entity_poly.type
_entity_poly.pdbx_seq_one_letter_code
_entity_poly.pdbx_strand_id
1 'polypeptide(L)'
;MTLLMTGSHSLAELRDVICCVSDLQVCGEFSKTPDMAPDFISKDHFKSAFFFFEGVFYNDMRSPECQDISITTIEWAKAHNFPPFSQAKMEDTRFVDLRVKLGFPYLYCHQGDCEHLVIITDIRLVRHSFSTRTSPSHHHPTPKSEG
;
A
#
# COMPACT_ATOMS: atom_id res chain seq x y z
N MET A 1 -4.27 -6.76 -12.22
CA MET A 1 -4.28 -5.28 -12.25
C MET A 1 -2.85 -4.78 -12.14
N THR A 2 -2.48 -3.71 -12.84
CA THR A 2 -1.15 -3.08 -12.73
C THR A 2 -1.35 -1.60 -12.43
N LEU A 3 -0.60 -1.08 -11.45
CA LEU A 3 -0.74 0.29 -10.94
C LEU A 3 0.61 0.98 -10.95
N LEU A 4 0.60 2.29 -11.21
CA LEU A 4 1.76 3.15 -11.02
C LEU A 4 1.51 4.03 -9.79
N MET A 5 2.37 3.92 -8.79
CA MET A 5 2.30 4.69 -7.55
C MET A 5 3.64 5.35 -7.28
N THR A 6 3.62 6.57 -6.77
CA THR A 6 4.82 7.26 -6.28
C THR A 6 5.14 6.78 -4.85
N GLY A 7 6.40 6.97 -4.43
CA GLY A 7 6.84 6.65 -3.06
C GLY A 7 6.09 7.42 -1.96
N SER A 8 5.41 8.52 -2.28
CA SER A 8 4.65 9.31 -1.32
C SER A 8 3.26 8.74 -0.99
N HIS A 9 2.73 7.83 -1.81
CA HIS A 9 1.46 7.19 -1.50
C HIS A 9 1.60 6.26 -0.31
N SER A 10 0.53 6.16 0.47
CA SER A 10 0.34 5.23 1.57
C SER A 10 -0.05 3.83 1.09
N LEU A 11 0.11 2.85 1.97
CA LEU A 11 -0.45 1.52 1.75
C LEU A 11 -1.99 1.52 1.83
N ALA A 12 -2.59 2.44 2.57
CA ALA A 12 -4.03 2.66 2.55
C ALA A 12 -4.55 3.07 1.16
N GLU A 13 -3.83 3.96 0.45
CA GLU A 13 -4.18 4.33 -0.93
C GLU A 13 -4.02 3.16 -1.90
N LEU A 14 -3.05 2.25 -1.68
CA LEU A 14 -2.96 1.01 -2.45
C LEU A 14 -4.17 0.11 -2.16
N ARG A 15 -4.58 -0.03 -0.90
CA ARG A 15 -5.76 -0.82 -0.53
C ARG A 15 -7.00 -0.32 -1.26
N ASP A 16 -7.21 0.99 -1.31
CA ASP A 16 -8.46 1.57 -1.84
C ASP A 16 -8.67 1.32 -3.34
N VAL A 17 -7.59 1.05 -4.08
CA VAL A 17 -7.63 0.72 -5.52
C VAL A 17 -7.69 -0.79 -5.79
N ILE A 18 -7.55 -1.65 -4.78
CA ILE A 18 -7.71 -3.10 -4.94
C ILE A 18 -9.20 -3.42 -5.00
N CYS A 19 -9.65 -3.93 -6.14
CA CYS A 19 -11.01 -4.44 -6.33
C CYS A 19 -11.02 -5.96 -6.15
N CYS A 20 -11.43 -6.44 -4.98
CA CYS A 20 -11.62 -7.87 -4.76
C CYS A 20 -13.05 -8.31 -5.10
N VAL A 21 -13.22 -9.50 -5.65
CA VAL A 21 -14.53 -10.13 -5.88
C VAL A 21 -15.24 -10.43 -4.56
N SER A 22 -14.52 -10.78 -3.49
CA SER A 22 -15.10 -11.04 -2.17
C SER A 22 -15.79 -9.81 -1.57
N ASP A 23 -15.43 -8.60 -1.99
CA ASP A 23 -16.13 -7.39 -1.57
C ASP A 23 -17.57 -7.31 -2.11
N LEU A 24 -17.82 -7.94 -3.26
CA LEU A 24 -19.12 -7.98 -3.94
C LEU A 24 -20.03 -9.10 -3.45
N GLN A 25 -19.52 -9.96 -2.58
CA GLN A 25 -20.31 -11.06 -2.03
C GLN A 25 -21.40 -10.53 -1.12
N VAL A 26 -22.52 -11.23 -1.13
CA VAL A 26 -23.62 -10.98 -0.21
C VAL A 26 -23.39 -11.88 1.00
N CYS A 27 -23.20 -11.27 2.16
CA CYS A 27 -23.05 -12.01 3.41
C CYS A 27 -24.38 -12.12 4.14
N GLY A 28 -24.72 -13.31 4.65
CA GLY A 28 -25.94 -13.53 5.44
C GLY A 28 -26.70 -14.79 5.03
N GLU A 29 -27.81 -15.04 5.73
CA GLU A 29 -28.69 -16.18 5.51
C GLU A 29 -29.96 -15.72 4.77
N PHE A 30 -30.15 -16.19 3.55
CA PHE A 30 -31.25 -15.79 2.66
C PHE A 30 -32.14 -16.96 2.25
N SER A 31 -31.94 -18.17 2.78
CA SER A 31 -32.70 -19.38 2.38
C SER A 31 -34.21 -19.23 2.49
N LYS A 32 -34.69 -18.40 3.44
CA LYS A 32 -36.12 -18.14 3.64
C LYS A 32 -36.68 -17.02 2.75
N THR A 33 -35.82 -16.19 2.18
CA THR A 33 -36.18 -15.00 1.40
C THR A 33 -35.18 -14.80 0.24
N PRO A 34 -35.10 -15.74 -0.73
CA PRO A 34 -34.07 -15.72 -1.77
C PRO A 34 -34.25 -14.55 -2.77
N ASP A 35 -35.46 -14.03 -2.92
CA ASP A 35 -35.77 -12.92 -3.85
C ASP A 35 -35.51 -11.53 -3.24
N MET A 36 -35.15 -11.46 -1.96
CA MET A 36 -34.86 -10.17 -1.32
C MET A 36 -33.52 -9.63 -1.81
N ALA A 37 -33.56 -8.39 -2.30
CA ALA A 37 -32.35 -7.63 -2.57
C ALA A 37 -31.58 -7.44 -1.24
N PRO A 38 -30.29 -7.78 -1.19
CA PRO A 38 -29.49 -7.57 0.01
C PRO A 38 -29.29 -6.08 0.28
N ASP A 39 -29.40 -5.69 1.55
CA ASP A 39 -29.19 -4.29 1.97
C ASP A 39 -27.70 -3.91 2.04
N PHE A 40 -26.80 -4.89 2.09
CA PHE A 40 -25.37 -4.70 2.28
C PHE A 40 -24.55 -5.75 1.53
N ILE A 41 -23.32 -5.40 1.18
CA ILE A 41 -22.31 -6.31 0.62
C ILE A 41 -21.19 -6.54 1.63
N SER A 42 -20.41 -7.60 1.43
CA SER A 42 -19.30 -7.98 2.33
C SER A 42 -18.34 -6.83 2.61
N LYS A 43 -18.08 -5.95 1.63
CA LYS A 43 -17.23 -4.77 1.81
C LYS A 43 -17.68 -3.83 2.93
N ASP A 44 -18.98 -3.74 3.17
CA ASP A 44 -19.56 -2.82 4.16
C ASP A 44 -19.31 -3.29 5.60
N HIS A 45 -19.17 -4.61 5.79
CA HIS A 45 -19.01 -5.25 7.10
C HIS A 45 -17.59 -5.72 7.39
N PHE A 46 -16.89 -6.27 6.39
CA PHE A 46 -15.57 -6.89 6.56
C PHE A 46 -14.46 -5.94 6.12
N LYS A 47 -14.17 -4.97 6.98
CA LYS A 47 -13.23 -3.89 6.70
C LYS A 47 -11.78 -4.21 7.07
N SER A 48 -11.53 -5.26 7.84
CA SER A 48 -10.17 -5.66 8.22
C SER A 48 -9.35 -6.15 7.03
N ALA A 49 -8.11 -5.67 6.95
CA ALA A 49 -7.14 -6.11 5.97
C ALA A 49 -5.71 -5.84 6.47
N PHE A 50 -4.73 -6.55 5.93
CA PHE A 50 -3.32 -6.23 6.08
C PHE A 50 -2.53 -6.45 4.79
N PHE A 51 -1.41 -5.74 4.66
CA PHE A 51 -0.32 -6.17 3.81
C PHE A 51 0.78 -6.82 4.64
N PHE A 52 1.47 -7.80 4.07
CA PHE A 52 2.64 -8.42 4.69
C PHE A 52 3.87 -8.23 3.79
N PHE A 53 4.79 -7.38 4.23
CA PHE A 53 6.08 -7.14 3.57
C PHE A 53 7.23 -7.39 4.53
N GLU A 54 8.19 -8.23 4.13
CA GLU A 54 9.47 -8.44 4.82
C GLU A 54 9.36 -8.64 6.35
N GLY A 55 8.37 -9.42 6.81
CA GLY A 55 8.17 -9.73 8.23
C GLY A 55 7.34 -8.70 9.01
N VAL A 56 6.75 -7.72 8.34
CA VAL A 56 5.91 -6.69 8.93
C VAL A 56 4.48 -6.80 8.41
N PHE A 57 3.52 -6.88 9.34
CA PHE A 57 2.09 -6.78 9.06
C PHE A 57 1.66 -5.31 9.12
N TYR A 58 1.18 -4.78 8.00
CA TYR A 58 0.63 -3.44 7.88
C TYR A 58 -0.89 -3.51 7.92
N ASN A 59 -1.48 -3.39 9.10
CA ASN A 59 -2.92 -3.52 9.34
C ASN A 59 -3.66 -2.24 8.97
N ASP A 60 -4.88 -2.39 8.44
CA ASP A 60 -5.76 -1.25 8.23
C ASP A 60 -6.51 -0.96 9.52
N MET A 61 -6.21 0.19 10.13
CA MET A 61 -6.85 0.62 11.37
C MET A 61 -7.61 1.94 11.19
N ARG A 62 -7.99 2.28 9.95
CA ARG A 62 -8.67 3.55 9.61
C ARG A 62 -10.11 3.62 10.12
N SER A 63 -10.77 2.49 10.30
CA SER A 63 -12.14 2.39 10.80
C SER A 63 -12.16 1.76 12.19
N PRO A 64 -13.04 2.21 13.12
CA PRO A 64 -13.20 1.56 14.43
C PRO A 64 -13.71 0.11 14.33
N GLU A 65 -14.28 -0.28 13.20
CA GLU A 65 -14.71 -1.67 12.94
C GLU A 65 -13.55 -2.58 12.51
N CYS A 66 -12.41 -2.00 12.09
CA CYS A 66 -11.25 -2.78 11.73
C CYS A 66 -10.66 -3.47 12.95
N GLN A 67 -10.58 -4.79 12.88
CA GLN A 67 -9.82 -5.63 13.80
C GLN A 67 -8.46 -5.98 13.23
N ASP A 68 -7.48 -6.11 14.11
CA ASP A 68 -6.17 -6.65 13.78
C ASP A 68 -6.25 -8.17 13.58
N ILE A 69 -6.48 -8.58 12.34
CA ILE A 69 -6.56 -10.00 11.96
C ILE A 69 -5.18 -10.67 11.87
N SER A 70 -4.08 -9.89 11.88
CA SER A 70 -2.72 -10.44 11.83
C SER A 70 -2.28 -11.10 13.14
N ILE A 71 -2.91 -10.74 14.26
CA ILE A 71 -2.52 -11.19 15.61
C ILE A 71 -2.54 -12.72 15.74
N THR A 72 -3.51 -13.39 15.10
CA THR A 72 -3.62 -14.85 15.14
C THR A 72 -2.40 -15.50 14.52
N THR A 73 -1.93 -14.99 13.37
CA THR A 73 -0.73 -15.49 12.69
C THR A 73 0.52 -15.22 13.52
N ILE A 74 0.61 -14.04 14.15
CA ILE A 74 1.77 -13.64 14.97
C ILE A 74 1.91 -14.54 16.20
N GLU A 75 0.82 -14.75 16.95
CA GLU A 75 0.85 -15.59 18.14
C GLU A 75 1.08 -17.07 17.78
N TRP A 76 0.49 -17.55 16.68
CA TRP A 76 0.78 -18.89 16.17
C TRP A 76 2.28 -19.04 15.86
N ALA A 77 2.87 -18.11 15.11
CA ALA A 77 4.27 -18.15 14.72
C ALA A 77 5.21 -18.15 15.95
N LYS A 78 4.90 -17.31 16.93
CA LYS A 78 5.62 -17.22 18.20
C LYS A 78 5.57 -18.54 18.99
N ALA A 79 4.41 -19.18 19.07
CA ALA A 79 4.28 -20.48 19.74
C ALA A 79 5.07 -21.61 19.06
N HIS A 80 5.41 -21.45 17.78
CA HIS A 80 6.14 -22.44 16.97
C HIS A 80 7.60 -22.05 16.71
N ASN A 81 8.16 -21.10 17.47
CA ASN A 81 9.55 -20.65 17.36
C ASN A 81 9.96 -20.11 15.97
N PHE A 82 9.01 -19.51 15.24
CA PHE A 82 9.34 -18.74 14.05
C PHE A 82 9.99 -17.39 14.42
N PRO A 83 10.71 -16.74 13.49
CA PRO A 83 11.19 -15.39 13.69
C PRO A 83 10.06 -14.44 14.08
N PRO A 84 10.33 -13.44 14.93
CA PRO A 84 9.31 -12.49 15.35
C PRO A 84 8.85 -11.64 14.17
N PHE A 85 7.54 -11.45 14.09
CA PHE A 85 6.91 -10.49 13.18
C PHE A 85 6.60 -9.19 13.92
N SER A 86 6.55 -8.09 13.18
CA SER A 86 6.13 -6.79 13.71
C SER A 86 4.85 -6.30 13.05
N GLN A 87 4.28 -5.25 13.62
CA GLN A 87 3.03 -4.65 13.16
C GLN A 87 3.19 -3.14 12.99
N ALA A 88 2.51 -2.60 11.99
CA ALA A 88 2.39 -1.17 11.73
C ALA A 88 1.01 -0.88 11.13
N LYS A 89 0.63 0.40 11.10
CA LYS A 89 -0.60 0.86 10.45
C LYS A 89 -0.32 1.15 8.98
N MET A 90 -1.19 0.69 8.09
CA MET A 90 -1.02 0.91 6.66
C MET A 90 -1.32 2.37 6.27
N GLU A 91 -2.19 3.06 7.01
CA GLU A 91 -2.49 4.48 6.82
C GLU A 91 -1.32 5.40 7.18
N ASP A 92 -0.42 4.94 8.07
CA ASP A 92 0.77 5.69 8.50
C ASP A 92 2.04 5.29 7.72
N THR A 93 1.94 4.32 6.80
CA THR A 93 3.08 3.76 6.06
C THR A 93 3.02 4.12 4.58
N ARG A 94 4.08 4.72 4.04
CA ARG A 94 4.20 5.00 2.61
C ARG A 94 5.12 4.03 1.89
N PHE A 95 4.98 3.96 0.56
CA PHE A 95 5.84 3.12 -0.27
C PHE A 95 7.33 3.42 -0.14
N VAL A 96 7.71 4.69 0.03
CA VAL A 96 9.12 5.08 0.24
C VAL A 96 9.71 4.53 1.53
N ASP A 97 8.86 4.20 2.51
CA ASP A 97 9.26 3.68 3.81
C ASP A 97 9.40 2.14 3.79
N LEU A 98 8.97 1.46 2.71
CA LEU A 98 8.98 0.01 2.61
C LEU A 98 10.35 -0.55 2.23
N ARG A 99 10.66 -1.70 2.81
CA ARG A 99 11.75 -2.58 2.34
C ARG A 99 11.13 -3.65 1.45
N VAL A 100 11.59 -3.73 0.21
CA VAL A 100 10.97 -4.62 -0.80
C VAL A 100 12.02 -5.24 -1.70
N LYS A 101 11.68 -6.40 -2.26
CA LYS A 101 12.41 -7.13 -3.29
C LYS A 101 11.60 -7.05 -4.58
N LEU A 102 12.23 -6.61 -5.65
CA LEU A 102 11.59 -6.56 -6.96
C LEU A 102 11.24 -7.97 -7.45
N GLY A 103 10.05 -8.12 -8.01
CA GLY A 103 9.54 -9.39 -8.52
C GLY A 103 9.16 -10.41 -7.44
N PHE A 104 9.29 -10.08 -6.15
CA PHE A 104 8.91 -10.97 -5.06
C PHE A 104 7.40 -10.88 -4.78
N PRO A 105 6.70 -12.01 -4.57
CA PRO A 105 5.28 -12.00 -4.22
C PRO A 105 5.08 -11.64 -2.74
N TYR A 106 4.44 -10.51 -2.49
CA TYR A 106 3.97 -10.10 -1.17
C TYR A 106 2.49 -10.42 -1.00
N LEU A 107 2.04 -10.50 0.26
CA LEU A 107 0.67 -10.85 0.59
C LEU A 107 -0.14 -9.59 0.93
N TYR A 108 -1.33 -9.50 0.36
CA TYR A 108 -2.43 -8.68 0.84
C TYR A 108 -3.56 -9.62 1.27
N CYS A 109 -3.97 -9.57 2.53
CA CYS A 109 -5.11 -10.34 3.03
C CYS A 109 -6.21 -9.36 3.42
N HIS A 110 -7.45 -9.63 3.00
CA HIS A 110 -8.63 -8.89 3.45
C HIS A 110 -9.77 -9.85 3.79
N GLN A 111 -10.69 -9.41 4.64
CA GLN A 111 -11.81 -10.21 5.16
C GLN A 111 -11.39 -11.47 5.97
N GLY A 112 -10.09 -11.67 6.22
CA GLY A 112 -9.57 -12.74 7.08
C GLY A 112 -9.03 -13.96 6.32
N ASP A 113 -9.56 -14.25 5.13
CA ASP A 113 -9.22 -15.44 4.35
C ASP A 113 -9.03 -15.17 2.84
N CYS A 114 -9.29 -13.95 2.38
CA CYS A 114 -9.10 -13.61 0.98
C CYS A 114 -7.69 -13.06 0.74
N GLU A 115 -6.86 -13.88 0.11
CA GLU A 115 -5.43 -13.62 -0.10
C GLU A 115 -5.15 -13.18 -1.55
N HIS A 116 -4.39 -12.10 -1.70
CA HIS A 116 -3.97 -11.55 -2.98
C HIS A 116 -2.45 -11.38 -3.01
N LEU A 117 -1.86 -11.63 -4.17
CA LEU A 117 -0.46 -11.36 -4.40
C LEU A 117 -0.25 -9.92 -4.88
N VAL A 118 0.66 -9.23 -4.20
CA VAL A 118 1.16 -7.91 -4.57
C VAL A 118 2.61 -8.06 -5.00
N ILE A 119 2.92 -7.70 -6.24
CA ILE A 119 4.28 -7.79 -6.79
C ILE A 119 4.71 -6.39 -7.21
N ILE A 120 5.83 -5.92 -6.64
CA ILE A 120 6.48 -4.70 -7.11
C ILE A 120 7.40 -5.08 -8.25
N THR A 121 7.01 -4.69 -9.46
CA THR A 121 7.68 -5.10 -10.70
C THR A 121 8.80 -4.15 -11.14
N ASP A 122 8.70 -2.86 -10.82
CA ASP A 122 9.66 -1.82 -11.20
C ASP A 122 9.66 -0.68 -10.16
N ILE A 123 10.82 -0.06 -9.92
CA ILE A 123 10.99 1.14 -9.10
C ILE A 123 11.89 2.12 -9.87
N ARG A 124 11.40 3.34 -10.08
CA ARG A 124 12.12 4.39 -10.80
C ARG A 124 12.35 5.61 -9.93
N LEU A 125 13.61 6.07 -9.89
CA LEU A 125 13.95 7.35 -9.27
C LEU A 125 13.73 8.48 -10.26
N VAL A 126 12.71 9.31 -10.03
CA VAL A 126 12.51 10.53 -10.81
C VAL A 126 13.39 11.63 -10.24
N ARG A 127 14.42 12.04 -10.99
CA ARG A 127 15.24 13.21 -10.62
C ARG A 127 14.67 14.44 -11.31
N HIS A 128 14.31 15.46 -10.54
CA HIS A 128 14.12 16.80 -11.11
C HIS A 128 15.49 17.35 -11.51
N SER A 129 15.74 17.47 -12.81
CA SER A 129 16.86 18.27 -13.31
C SER A 129 16.52 19.74 -13.05
N PHE A 130 17.21 20.37 -12.09
CA PHE A 130 17.23 21.82 -12.00
C PHE A 130 17.90 22.33 -13.28
N SER A 131 17.12 22.89 -14.21
CA SER A 131 17.68 23.71 -15.27
C SER A 131 18.31 24.92 -14.60
N THR A 132 19.63 24.96 -14.51
CA THR A 132 20.34 26.19 -14.23
C THR A 132 20.03 27.14 -15.39
N ARG A 133 19.11 28.08 -15.19
CA ARG A 133 19.11 29.31 -15.99
C ARG A 133 20.48 29.94 -15.77
N THR A 134 21.37 29.75 -16.71
CA THR A 134 22.61 30.51 -16.81
C THR A 134 22.21 31.98 -16.87
N SER A 135 22.50 32.73 -15.82
CA SER A 135 22.47 34.20 -15.86
C SER A 135 23.40 34.66 -16.99
N PRO A 136 23.02 35.64 -17.83
CA PRO A 136 23.91 36.12 -18.87
C PRO A 136 25.17 36.70 -18.22
N SER A 137 26.35 36.26 -18.66
CA SER A 137 27.62 36.84 -18.22
C SER A 137 27.63 38.33 -18.57
N HIS A 138 27.75 39.19 -17.57
CA HIS A 138 28.11 40.59 -17.80
C HIS A 138 29.48 40.65 -18.46
N HIS A 139 29.51 40.98 -19.76
CA HIS A 139 30.74 41.35 -20.45
C HIS A 139 31.31 42.62 -19.80
N HIS A 140 32.50 42.50 -19.22
CA HIS A 140 33.29 43.63 -18.79
C HIS A 140 34.08 44.17 -19.99
N PRO A 141 33.96 45.44 -20.39
CA PRO A 141 34.72 45.98 -21.50
C PRO A 141 36.18 46.23 -21.08
N THR A 142 37.12 45.73 -21.86
CA THR A 142 38.55 46.01 -21.72
C THR A 142 38.87 47.47 -22.06
N PRO A 143 39.79 48.15 -21.34
CA PRO A 143 40.17 49.52 -21.66
C PRO A 143 41.00 49.54 -22.94
N LYS A 144 40.69 50.47 -23.85
CA LYS A 144 41.54 50.77 -25.00
C LYS A 144 42.79 51.51 -24.50
N SER A 145 43.96 51.00 -24.84
CA SER A 145 45.22 51.72 -24.72
C SER A 145 45.28 52.78 -25.82
N GLU A 146 45.26 54.05 -25.44
CA GLU A 146 45.71 55.15 -26.30
C GLU A 146 47.23 55.30 -26.16
N GLY A 147 47.89 55.62 -27.28
CA GLY A 147 49.34 55.66 -27.43
C GLY A 147 50.00 56.96 -26.98
#